data_AF-B4HEH8-F1
#
_entry.id   AF-B4HEH8-F1
#
_cell.length_a   1.000
_cell.length_b   1.000
_cell.length_c   1.000
_cell.angle_alpha   90.00
_cell.angle_beta   90.00
_cell.angle_gamma   90.00
#
_symmetry.space_group_name_H-M   'P 1'
#
loop_
_entity.id
_entity.type
_entity.pdbx_description
1 polymer ?
#
loop_
_entity_poly.entity_id
_entity_poly.type
_entity_poly.pdbx_seq_one_letter_code
_entity_poly.pdbx_strand_id
1 'polypeptide(L)'
;MPRAPKRVHQEAKEESAQADQPTQNSASEDIEAFTNKGFKNAIAATKAANAFPQGTARALYLSYPGYARVIEDLTQRVVALIGNVLHSKDIKGDIKKRQMEEQFEMVQECNDLLFERITTNLDIKAGLRRNTQQVVEAQVDVMTSSTSIEPAVAAPQTQGTPKAGSWNRTTGTPQRNMVSTRLFTAKNIIRPQTQFREPVDNSAQNPFVPRLKEKPNSLKPLALLPEYDDAGNVQSYLHPYEFELLKFEPPTEQLQKQKPVLPALMAETELMVVDTVEKLKQALEELRQAPQIAIDVEHHSYRTFMGITCLVQMSTRSKDYIFDTLILRDDMHILNLVLTDPKKLKILHGRRLGH
;
A
#
# COMPACT_ATOMS: atom_id res chain seq x y z
N MET A 1 20.88 14.68 -78.95
CA MET A 1 19.65 13.91 -79.27
C MET A 1 19.44 12.86 -78.17
N PRO A 2 18.22 12.35 -77.92
CA PRO A 2 17.01 13.11 -77.58
C PRO A 2 16.24 12.55 -76.34
N ARG A 3 15.33 13.38 -75.77
CA ARG A 3 14.08 13.02 -75.06
C ARG A 3 14.03 11.96 -73.93
N ALA A 4 13.54 12.38 -72.75
CA ALA A 4 12.56 11.61 -71.94
C ALA A 4 11.15 11.69 -72.60
N PRO A 5 10.17 10.79 -72.35
CA PRO A 5 9.46 10.55 -71.06
C PRO A 5 9.31 9.04 -70.74
N LYS A 6 8.47 8.45 -69.85
CA LYS A 6 7.21 8.82 -69.14
C LYS A 6 7.15 8.22 -67.71
N ARG A 7 6.14 8.63 -66.92
CA ARG A 7 5.62 7.99 -65.69
C ARG A 7 4.59 6.86 -66.00
N VAL A 8 4.45 5.91 -65.08
CA VAL A 8 3.14 5.36 -64.61
C VAL A 8 3.21 5.15 -63.09
N HIS A 9 2.06 5.26 -62.41
CA HIS A 9 1.88 5.18 -60.95
C HIS A 9 2.12 3.78 -60.34
N GLN A 10 2.47 3.75 -59.06
CA GLN A 10 1.79 2.89 -58.09
C GLN A 10 1.65 3.61 -56.74
N GLU A 11 0.49 3.46 -56.12
CA GLU A 11 0.12 4.13 -54.87
C GLU A 11 0.70 3.38 -53.67
N ALA A 12 1.35 4.09 -52.74
CA ALA A 12 1.68 3.58 -51.42
C ALA A 12 0.78 4.28 -50.41
N LYS A 13 -0.09 3.52 -49.74
CA LYS A 13 -0.93 4.03 -48.65
C LYS A 13 -0.05 4.47 -47.48
N GLU A 14 -0.43 5.58 -46.87
CA GLU A 14 -0.01 5.91 -45.51
C GLU A 14 -0.67 4.91 -44.55
N GLU A 15 0.13 4.03 -43.92
CA GLU A 15 -0.30 3.33 -42.71
C GLU A 15 0.26 4.08 -41.50
N SER A 16 -0.67 4.56 -40.68
CA SER A 16 -0.38 5.31 -39.46
C SER A 16 0.36 4.45 -38.44
N ALA A 17 1.55 4.90 -38.02
CA ALA A 17 2.25 4.32 -36.88
C ALA A 17 1.44 4.59 -35.59
N GLN A 18 0.59 3.63 -35.19
CA GLN A 18 0.09 3.57 -33.82
C GLN A 18 1.23 3.05 -32.94
N ALA A 19 1.70 3.90 -32.03
CA ALA A 19 2.69 3.50 -31.03
C ALA A 19 2.03 2.55 -30.02
N ASP A 20 2.56 1.33 -29.91
CA ASP A 20 2.14 0.37 -28.89
C ASP A 20 2.34 0.96 -27.49
N GLN A 21 1.24 1.07 -26.75
CA GLN A 21 1.30 1.23 -25.30
C GLN A 21 1.67 -0.13 -24.68
N PRO A 22 2.59 -0.19 -23.70
CA PRO A 22 2.93 -1.45 -23.04
C PRO A 22 1.72 -1.95 -22.24
N THR A 23 0.98 -2.89 -22.81
CA THR A 23 -0.17 -3.52 -22.18
C THR A 23 0.28 -4.35 -20.97
N GLN A 24 -0.37 -4.12 -19.83
CA GLN A 24 -0.16 -4.92 -18.60
C GLN A 24 -0.58 -6.41 -18.74
N ASN A 25 -1.08 -6.82 -19.91
CA ASN A 25 -1.57 -8.19 -20.17
C ASN A 25 -0.44 -9.22 -20.40
N SER A 26 0.72 -8.82 -20.94
CA SER A 26 1.78 -9.76 -21.34
C SER A 26 2.25 -10.66 -20.19
N ALA A 27 2.45 -10.08 -19.01
CA ALA A 27 2.84 -10.83 -17.81
C ALA A 27 1.79 -11.87 -17.35
N SER A 28 0.50 -11.65 -17.64
CA SER A 28 -0.56 -12.61 -17.32
C SER A 28 -0.58 -13.78 -18.30
N GLU A 29 -0.42 -13.49 -19.60
CA GLU A 29 -0.36 -14.50 -20.65
C GLU A 29 0.87 -15.41 -20.49
N ASP A 30 2.03 -14.85 -20.12
CA ASP A 30 3.25 -15.62 -19.81
C ASP A 30 3.05 -16.58 -18.63
N ILE A 31 2.39 -16.15 -17.54
CA ILE A 31 2.12 -17.00 -16.37
C ILE A 31 1.12 -18.11 -16.71
N GLU A 32 0.09 -17.82 -17.49
CA GLU A 32 -0.88 -18.82 -17.92
C GLU A 32 -0.24 -19.84 -18.87
N ALA A 33 0.55 -19.39 -19.85
CA ALA A 33 1.29 -20.27 -20.76
C ALA A 33 2.31 -21.15 -20.00
N PHE A 34 3.03 -20.58 -19.03
CA PHE A 34 3.95 -21.31 -18.16
C PHE A 34 3.21 -22.37 -17.32
N THR A 35 2.08 -22.01 -16.72
CA THR A 35 1.27 -22.92 -15.89
C THR A 35 0.70 -24.06 -16.72
N ASN A 36 0.16 -23.77 -17.90
CA ASN A 36 -0.34 -24.77 -18.86
C ASN A 36 0.77 -25.73 -19.33
N LYS A 37 1.99 -25.24 -19.55
CA LYS A 37 3.17 -26.07 -19.87
C LYS A 37 3.59 -26.94 -18.67
N GLY A 38 3.59 -26.38 -17.47
CA GLY A 38 3.85 -27.11 -16.22
C GLY A 38 2.86 -28.25 -15.99
N PHE A 39 1.56 -27.98 -16.17
CA PHE A 39 0.49 -28.98 -16.01
C PHE A 39 0.58 -30.12 -17.03
N LYS A 40 0.88 -29.82 -18.31
CA LYS A 40 1.15 -30.83 -19.33
C LYS A 40 2.34 -31.74 -18.96
N ASN A 41 3.43 -31.14 -18.46
CA ASN A 41 4.59 -31.89 -18.00
C ASN A 41 4.27 -32.77 -16.78
N ALA A 42 3.48 -32.26 -15.82
CA ALA A 42 3.04 -33.01 -14.66
C ALA A 42 2.19 -34.23 -15.05
N ILE A 43 1.20 -34.06 -15.93
CA ILE A 43 0.39 -35.18 -16.45
C ILE A 43 1.26 -36.24 -17.14
N ALA A 44 2.21 -35.81 -17.99
CA ALA A 44 3.12 -36.73 -18.67
C ALA A 44 3.99 -37.50 -17.67
N ALA A 45 4.51 -36.83 -16.64
CA ALA A 45 5.28 -37.46 -15.57
C ALA A 45 4.44 -38.44 -14.75
N THR A 46 3.20 -38.09 -14.36
CA THR A 46 2.28 -39.00 -13.66
C THR A 46 1.93 -40.23 -14.52
N LYS A 47 1.71 -40.04 -15.83
CA LYS A 47 1.46 -41.16 -16.75
C LYS A 47 2.67 -42.09 -16.86
N ALA A 48 3.88 -41.55 -16.91
CA ALA A 48 5.11 -42.32 -16.89
C ALA A 48 5.31 -43.05 -15.53
N ALA A 49 5.06 -42.37 -14.41
CA ALA A 49 5.13 -42.94 -13.06
C ALA A 49 4.17 -44.15 -12.90
N ASN A 50 2.94 -44.03 -13.40
CA ASN A 50 1.94 -45.10 -13.37
C ASN A 50 2.26 -46.26 -14.32
N ALA A 51 3.13 -46.06 -15.32
CA ALA A 51 3.56 -47.10 -16.25
C ALA A 51 4.71 -47.97 -15.69
N PHE A 52 5.32 -47.60 -14.56
CA PHE A 52 6.31 -48.46 -13.90
C PHE A 52 5.65 -49.74 -13.34
N PRO A 53 6.38 -50.86 -13.27
CA PRO A 53 5.91 -52.09 -12.66
C PRO A 53 5.37 -51.87 -11.24
N GLN A 54 4.20 -52.42 -10.95
CA GLN A 54 3.52 -52.34 -9.64
C GLN A 54 3.43 -53.72 -8.97
N GLY A 55 3.17 -53.74 -7.65
CA GLY A 55 2.94 -54.96 -6.88
C GLY A 55 4.05 -56.01 -7.04
N THR A 56 3.69 -57.27 -7.25
CA THR A 56 4.61 -58.41 -7.38
C THR A 56 5.63 -58.23 -8.52
N ALA A 57 5.23 -57.61 -9.63
CA ALA A 57 6.16 -57.32 -10.72
C ALA A 57 7.25 -56.35 -10.26
N ARG A 58 6.89 -55.31 -9.49
CA ARG A 58 7.87 -54.36 -8.92
C ARG A 58 8.92 -55.05 -8.06
N ALA A 59 8.50 -55.99 -7.21
CA ALA A 59 9.41 -56.76 -6.36
C ALA A 59 10.42 -57.58 -7.19
N LEU A 60 9.97 -58.19 -8.29
CA LEU A 60 10.85 -58.90 -9.23
C LEU A 60 11.81 -57.94 -9.95
N TYR A 61 11.37 -56.77 -10.41
CA TYR A 61 12.27 -55.80 -11.03
C TYR A 61 13.31 -55.23 -10.03
N LEU A 62 12.92 -55.02 -8.77
CA LEU A 62 13.83 -54.56 -7.72
C LEU A 62 14.86 -55.62 -7.29
N SER A 63 14.67 -56.91 -7.58
CA SER A 63 15.71 -57.91 -7.35
C SER A 63 16.91 -57.77 -8.30
N TYR A 64 16.80 -56.99 -9.39
CA TYR A 64 17.92 -56.68 -10.27
C TYR A 64 18.67 -55.43 -9.77
N PRO A 65 19.94 -55.53 -9.33
CA PRO A 65 20.64 -54.42 -8.69
C PRO A 65 20.80 -53.17 -9.55
N GLY A 66 20.92 -53.33 -10.88
CA GLY A 66 21.00 -52.20 -11.81
C GLY A 66 19.70 -51.40 -11.88
N TYR A 67 18.54 -52.08 -11.88
CA TYR A 67 17.23 -51.43 -11.88
C TYR A 67 16.96 -50.75 -10.54
N ALA A 68 17.27 -51.42 -9.42
CA ALA A 68 17.11 -50.86 -8.08
C ALA A 68 17.86 -49.53 -7.90
N ARG A 69 19.13 -49.44 -8.36
CA ARG A 69 19.91 -48.19 -8.33
C ARG A 69 19.26 -47.05 -9.11
N VAL A 70 18.78 -47.32 -10.33
CA VAL A 70 18.12 -46.30 -11.16
C VAL A 70 16.81 -45.80 -10.53
N ILE A 71 16.04 -46.68 -9.90
CA ILE A 71 14.83 -46.28 -9.15
C ILE A 71 15.17 -45.45 -7.92
N GLU A 72 16.24 -45.78 -7.20
CA GLU A 72 16.70 -44.98 -6.05
C GLU A 72 17.15 -43.58 -6.50
N ASP A 73 18.00 -43.47 -7.52
CA ASP A 73 18.45 -42.19 -8.08
C ASP A 73 17.28 -41.31 -8.55
N LEU A 74 16.26 -41.90 -9.18
CA LEU A 74 15.03 -41.20 -9.57
C LEU A 74 14.21 -40.76 -8.35
N THR A 75 14.11 -41.60 -7.32
CA THR A 75 13.40 -41.29 -6.07
C THR A 75 14.07 -40.11 -5.36
N GLN A 76 15.39 -40.14 -5.20
CA GLN A 76 16.17 -39.06 -4.60
C GLN A 76 16.02 -37.73 -5.37
N ARG A 77 15.93 -37.78 -6.71
CA ARG A 77 15.65 -36.59 -7.53
C ARG A 77 14.24 -36.03 -7.31
N VAL A 78 13.21 -36.88 -7.18
CA VAL A 78 11.85 -36.43 -6.88
C VAL A 78 11.76 -35.83 -5.47
N VAL A 79 12.34 -36.50 -4.47
CA VAL A 79 12.41 -36.00 -3.08
C VAL A 79 13.18 -34.67 -3.02
N ALA A 80 14.25 -34.50 -3.80
CA ALA A 80 14.95 -33.22 -3.92
C ALA A 80 14.08 -32.09 -4.51
N LEU A 81 13.27 -32.37 -5.53
CA LEU A 81 12.34 -31.39 -6.10
C LEU A 81 11.24 -31.01 -5.11
N ILE A 82 10.69 -31.98 -4.36
CA ILE A 82 9.73 -31.71 -3.28
C ILE A 82 10.38 -30.84 -2.20
N GLY A 83 11.62 -31.14 -1.78
CA GLY A 83 12.38 -30.34 -0.83
C GLY A 83 12.56 -28.88 -1.26
N ASN A 84 12.84 -28.63 -2.55
CA ASN A 84 12.92 -27.27 -3.09
C ASN A 84 11.57 -26.54 -2.99
N VAL A 85 10.44 -27.23 -3.22
CA VAL A 85 9.09 -26.65 -3.06
C VAL A 85 8.80 -26.35 -1.57
N LEU A 86 9.11 -27.27 -0.66
CA LEU A 86 8.93 -27.07 0.79
C LEU A 86 9.76 -25.87 1.31
N HIS A 87 11.02 -25.76 0.89
CA HIS A 87 11.86 -24.59 1.21
C HIS A 87 11.29 -23.29 0.63
N SER A 88 10.67 -23.30 -0.56
CA SER A 88 9.98 -22.11 -1.12
C SER A 88 8.73 -21.66 -0.34
N LYS A 89 8.33 -22.44 0.68
CA LYS A 89 7.20 -22.17 1.59
C LYS A 89 7.62 -22.06 3.06
N ASP A 90 8.93 -21.92 3.31
CA ASP A 90 9.52 -21.77 4.66
C ASP A 90 9.25 -22.93 5.64
N ILE A 91 8.92 -24.11 5.12
CA ILE A 91 8.66 -25.31 5.93
C ILE A 91 10.00 -25.85 6.47
N LYS A 92 10.08 -26.02 7.79
CA LYS A 92 11.33 -26.35 8.49
C LYS A 92 11.62 -27.84 8.47
N GLY A 93 12.53 -28.26 7.59
CA GLY A 93 13.12 -29.60 7.63
C GLY A 93 13.80 -29.98 6.33
N ASP A 94 14.72 -30.94 6.41
CA ASP A 94 15.31 -31.58 5.22
C ASP A 94 14.58 -32.89 4.94
N ILE A 95 13.69 -32.89 3.95
CA ILE A 95 12.88 -34.05 3.56
C ILE A 95 13.74 -35.28 3.22
N LYS A 96 14.98 -35.09 2.73
CA LYS A 96 15.86 -36.20 2.31
C LYS A 96 16.37 -37.06 3.47
N LYS A 97 16.35 -36.52 4.69
CA LYS A 97 16.88 -37.19 5.90
C LYS A 97 15.79 -37.87 6.73
N ARG A 98 14.54 -37.80 6.29
CA ARG A 98 13.35 -38.25 7.02
C ARG A 98 12.81 -39.57 6.49
N GLN A 99 12.08 -40.30 7.32
CA GLN A 99 11.41 -41.55 6.91
C GLN A 99 10.16 -41.26 6.07
N MET A 100 9.67 -42.24 5.29
CA MET A 100 8.54 -42.06 4.37
C MET A 100 7.29 -41.44 5.01
N GLU A 101 6.99 -41.79 6.25
CA GLU A 101 5.84 -41.26 7.02
C GLU A 101 6.04 -39.77 7.33
N GLU A 102 7.18 -39.40 7.90
CA GLU A 102 7.56 -38.00 8.16
C GLU A 102 7.67 -37.16 6.88
N GLN A 103 8.12 -37.75 5.76
CA GLN A 103 8.14 -37.09 4.45
C GLN A 103 6.73 -36.77 3.96
N PHE A 104 5.77 -37.68 4.20
CA PHE A 104 4.37 -37.49 3.86
C PHE A 104 3.71 -36.39 4.72
N GLU A 105 3.95 -36.38 6.03
CA GLU A 105 3.48 -35.33 6.94
C GLU A 105 3.93 -33.93 6.51
N MET A 106 5.21 -33.75 6.14
CA MET A 106 5.73 -32.46 5.63
C MET A 106 5.02 -32.00 4.34
N VAL A 107 4.61 -32.94 3.48
CA VAL A 107 3.85 -32.63 2.26
C VAL A 107 2.39 -32.29 2.58
N GLN A 108 1.79 -32.93 3.59
CA GLN A 108 0.45 -32.56 4.08
C GLN A 108 0.44 -31.15 4.68
N GLU A 109 1.37 -30.83 5.59
CA GLU A 109 1.52 -29.49 6.17
C GLU A 109 1.65 -28.41 5.07
N CYS A 110 2.44 -28.68 4.02
CA CYS A 110 2.56 -27.79 2.87
C CYS A 110 1.24 -27.57 2.12
N ASN A 111 0.50 -28.65 1.86
CA ASN A 111 -0.79 -28.57 1.19
C ASN A 111 -1.81 -27.78 2.02
N ASP A 112 -1.86 -28.01 3.33
CA ASP A 112 -2.79 -27.31 4.23
C ASP A 112 -2.50 -25.80 4.27
N LEU A 113 -1.23 -25.40 4.41
CA LEU A 113 -0.80 -24.00 4.33
C LEU A 113 -1.15 -23.35 2.97
N LEU A 114 -1.04 -24.10 1.87
CA LEU A 114 -1.44 -23.63 0.55
C LEU A 114 -2.95 -23.48 0.41
N PHE A 115 -3.74 -24.44 0.92
CA PHE A 115 -5.21 -24.36 0.90
C PHE A 115 -5.75 -23.25 1.81
N GLU A 116 -5.18 -23.03 2.99
CA GLU A 116 -5.54 -21.90 3.87
C GLU A 116 -5.27 -20.56 3.15
N ARG A 117 -4.11 -20.44 2.51
CA ARG A 117 -3.74 -19.23 1.74
C ARG A 117 -4.65 -19.02 0.53
N ILE A 118 -5.00 -20.07 -0.21
CA ILE A 118 -5.94 -20.00 -1.34
C ILE A 118 -7.32 -19.56 -0.85
N THR A 119 -7.84 -20.19 0.20
CA THR A 119 -9.14 -19.87 0.80
C THR A 119 -9.18 -18.43 1.28
N THR A 120 -8.16 -17.98 2.03
CA THR A 120 -8.04 -16.59 2.49
C THR A 120 -8.01 -15.59 1.34
N ASN A 121 -7.27 -15.88 0.27
CA ASN A 121 -7.25 -15.00 -0.92
C ASN A 121 -8.58 -14.99 -1.67
N LEU A 122 -9.29 -16.12 -1.71
CA LEU A 122 -10.61 -16.24 -2.33
C LEU A 122 -11.65 -15.46 -1.53
N ASP A 123 -11.68 -15.57 -0.20
CA ASP A 123 -12.54 -14.78 0.70
C ASP A 123 -12.33 -13.27 0.54
N ILE A 124 -11.07 -12.84 0.39
CA ILE A 124 -10.70 -11.44 0.14
C ILE A 124 -11.23 -10.99 -1.23
N LYS A 125 -11.02 -11.78 -2.29
CA LYS A 125 -11.47 -11.43 -3.66
C LYS A 125 -12.99 -11.46 -3.83
N ALA A 126 -13.65 -12.50 -3.32
CA ALA A 126 -15.10 -12.65 -3.35
C ALA A 126 -15.80 -11.66 -2.39
N GLY A 127 -15.05 -11.01 -1.49
CA GLY A 127 -15.57 -10.00 -0.60
C GLY A 127 -16.42 -10.57 0.54
N LEU A 128 -16.27 -11.86 0.91
CA LEU A 128 -16.98 -12.43 2.07
C LEU A 128 -16.49 -11.85 3.41
N ARG A 129 -15.35 -11.13 3.42
CA ARG A 129 -14.96 -10.26 4.54
C ARG A 129 -15.54 -8.83 4.44
N ARG A 130 -16.53 -8.59 3.58
CA ARG A 130 -17.42 -7.42 3.65
C ARG A 130 -18.63 -7.77 4.54
N ASN A 131 -19.10 -6.78 5.28
CA ASN A 131 -20.33 -6.80 6.11
C ASN A 131 -20.33 -7.65 7.39
N THR A 132 -19.70 -7.09 8.42
CA THR A 132 -20.55 -6.61 9.53
C THR A 132 -20.06 -5.25 10.01
N GLN A 133 -20.81 -4.18 9.74
CA GLN A 133 -20.63 -2.89 10.43
C GLN A 133 -21.19 -2.99 11.86
N GLN A 134 -20.54 -3.77 12.71
CA GLN A 134 -20.69 -3.61 14.15
C GLN A 134 -19.63 -2.63 14.64
N VAL A 135 -20.04 -1.38 14.73
CA VAL A 135 -19.37 -0.37 15.55
C VAL A 135 -19.56 -0.81 17.00
N VAL A 136 -18.51 -1.33 17.62
CA VAL A 136 -18.54 -1.68 19.04
C VAL A 136 -18.08 -0.45 19.82
N GLU A 137 -18.96 0.10 20.64
CA GLU A 137 -18.65 1.25 21.50
C GLU A 137 -17.60 0.84 22.55
N ALA A 138 -16.38 1.34 22.40
CA ALA A 138 -15.35 1.27 23.44
C ALA A 138 -15.31 2.64 24.14
N GLN A 139 -15.86 2.69 25.35
CA GLN A 139 -15.69 3.84 26.23
C GLN A 139 -14.27 3.78 26.81
N VAL A 140 -13.46 4.79 26.49
CA VAL A 140 -12.10 4.94 27.03
C VAL A 140 -12.08 6.26 27.77
N ASP A 141 -11.94 6.17 29.09
CA ASP A 141 -11.92 7.35 29.94
C ASP A 141 -10.53 7.98 29.95
N VAL A 142 -10.46 9.25 29.54
CA VAL A 142 -9.22 10.02 29.52
C VAL A 142 -9.28 11.08 30.62
N MET A 143 -8.22 11.14 31.44
CA MET A 143 -8.10 12.15 32.49
C MET A 143 -7.70 13.51 31.90
N THR A 144 -8.61 14.48 31.94
CA THR A 144 -8.33 15.88 31.56
C THR A 144 -8.00 16.73 32.79
N SER A 145 -6.82 17.34 32.82
CA SER A 145 -6.40 18.27 33.87
C SER A 145 -6.70 19.73 33.46
N SER A 146 -7.96 20.15 33.55
CA SER A 146 -8.36 21.53 33.31
C SER A 146 -9.51 21.95 34.21
N THR A 147 -9.26 22.94 35.07
CA THR A 147 -10.20 23.47 36.06
C THR A 147 -11.07 24.59 35.48
N SER A 148 -12.38 24.38 35.42
CA SER A 148 -13.40 25.43 35.47
C SER A 148 -14.74 24.82 35.88
N ILE A 149 -15.56 25.62 36.58
CA ILE A 149 -16.76 25.18 37.32
C ILE A 149 -17.97 25.92 36.75
N GLU A 150 -19.10 25.23 36.53
CA GLU A 150 -20.47 25.71 36.79
C GLU A 150 -21.43 24.50 36.95
N PRO A 151 -22.57 24.61 37.68
CA PRO A 151 -23.35 23.46 38.16
C PRO A 151 -24.52 23.01 37.27
N ALA A 152 -24.97 21.77 37.47
CA ALA A 152 -25.93 21.06 36.63
C ALA A 152 -27.43 21.39 36.90
N VAL A 153 -28.26 21.13 35.89
CA VAL A 153 -29.73 21.06 35.99
C VAL A 153 -30.19 19.62 35.72
N ALA A 154 -31.08 19.07 36.55
CA ALA A 154 -31.43 17.64 36.54
C ALA A 154 -32.78 17.33 35.86
N ALA A 155 -32.85 16.18 35.16
CA ALA A 155 -34.05 15.59 34.57
C ALA A 155 -33.90 14.04 34.50
N PRO A 156 -34.98 13.23 34.44
CA PRO A 156 -35.03 11.98 35.22
C PRO A 156 -34.63 10.68 34.51
N GLN A 157 -34.34 9.66 35.33
CA GLN A 157 -34.04 8.28 34.94
C GLN A 157 -35.27 7.52 34.41
N THR A 158 -35.09 6.74 33.34
CA THR A 158 -35.98 5.62 32.98
C THR A 158 -35.30 4.29 33.24
N GLN A 159 -36.03 3.34 33.84
CA GLN A 159 -35.49 2.07 34.32
C GLN A 159 -35.30 1.05 33.19
N GLY A 160 -34.13 0.40 33.15
CA GLY A 160 -33.85 -0.78 32.34
C GLY A 160 -33.03 -1.79 33.17
N THR A 161 -33.46 -3.06 33.17
CA THR A 161 -32.96 -4.09 34.08
C THR A 161 -31.56 -4.64 33.72
N PRO A 162 -30.75 -5.07 34.70
CA PRO A 162 -29.33 -5.39 34.49
C PRO A 162 -29.10 -6.82 33.96
N LYS A 163 -28.02 -7.02 33.19
CA LYS A 163 -27.41 -8.34 32.98
C LYS A 163 -25.93 -8.31 33.38
N ALA A 164 -25.55 -9.35 34.13
CA ALA A 164 -24.35 -9.50 34.94
C ALA A 164 -23.01 -9.26 34.24
N GLY A 165 -22.02 -8.76 34.99
CA GLY A 165 -20.63 -8.68 34.50
C GLY A 165 -19.66 -7.72 35.20
N SER A 166 -19.98 -7.15 36.39
CA SER A 166 -19.08 -6.21 37.07
C SER A 166 -18.70 -6.69 38.47
N TRP A 167 -17.49 -7.24 38.58
CA TRP A 167 -16.78 -7.51 39.83
C TRP A 167 -15.56 -6.58 39.94
N ASN A 168 -15.80 -5.36 40.42
CA ASN A 168 -14.91 -4.70 41.39
C ASN A 168 -15.57 -3.42 41.89
N ARG A 169 -15.98 -3.43 43.17
CA ARG A 169 -16.55 -2.27 43.86
C ARG A 169 -15.59 -1.89 44.99
N THR A 170 -14.62 -1.03 44.69
CA THR A 170 -13.82 -0.36 45.73
C THR A 170 -14.44 1.00 46.05
N THR A 171 -14.66 1.23 47.34
CA THR A 171 -15.39 2.39 47.88
C THR A 171 -14.47 3.58 48.14
N GLY A 172 -14.88 4.77 47.71
CA GLY A 172 -14.41 6.04 48.26
C GLY A 172 -13.18 6.65 47.58
N THR A 173 -13.41 7.66 46.73
CA THR A 173 -12.50 8.80 46.45
C THR A 173 -13.31 9.88 45.71
N PRO A 174 -12.90 11.17 45.75
CA PRO A 174 -13.75 12.27 45.33
C PRO A 174 -13.91 12.36 43.80
N GLN A 175 -15.03 12.93 43.37
CA GLN A 175 -15.42 13.13 41.97
C GLN A 175 -14.31 13.86 41.19
N ARG A 176 -13.69 13.18 40.22
CA ARG A 176 -12.85 13.76 39.18
C ARG A 176 -13.67 13.85 37.90
N ASN A 177 -13.69 15.02 37.25
CA ASN A 177 -14.31 15.18 35.93
C ASN A 177 -13.54 14.33 34.91
N MET A 178 -14.18 13.26 34.43
CA MET A 178 -13.67 12.39 33.37
C MET A 178 -14.39 12.75 32.07
N VAL A 179 -13.65 13.15 31.05
CA VAL A 179 -14.20 13.31 29.70
C VAL A 179 -14.10 11.94 29.01
N SER A 180 -15.22 11.25 28.88
CA SER A 180 -15.26 9.95 28.21
C SER A 180 -15.16 10.16 26.69
N THR A 181 -13.98 9.91 26.13
CA THR A 181 -13.77 9.96 24.69
C THR A 181 -14.27 8.66 24.05
N ARG A 182 -15.32 8.77 23.22
CA ARG A 182 -15.86 7.62 22.47
C ARG A 182 -14.89 7.18 21.38
N LEU A 183 -14.21 6.05 21.59
CA LEU A 183 -13.27 5.48 20.64
C LEU A 183 -13.99 4.43 19.79
N PHE A 184 -14.35 4.81 18.55
CA PHE A 184 -15.01 3.92 17.60
C PHE A 184 -14.05 2.87 17.03
N THR A 185 -13.83 1.77 17.74
CA THR A 185 -13.08 0.63 17.23
C THR A 185 -13.95 -0.23 16.31
N ALA A 186 -14.03 0.15 15.04
CA ALA A 186 -14.73 -0.64 14.03
C ALA A 186 -13.90 -1.89 13.68
N LYS A 187 -14.38 -3.06 14.12
CA LYS A 187 -13.70 -4.36 13.93
C LYS A 187 -13.49 -4.77 12.46
N ASN A 188 -14.17 -4.10 11.51
CA ASN A 188 -14.17 -4.40 10.08
C ASN A 188 -13.82 -3.19 9.19
N ILE A 189 -12.82 -2.37 9.55
CA ILE A 189 -12.31 -1.31 8.65
C ILE A 189 -11.52 -1.96 7.50
N ILE A 190 -12.05 -1.87 6.27
CA ILE A 190 -11.36 -2.27 5.04
C ILE A 190 -10.01 -1.53 4.94
N ARG A 191 -8.96 -2.22 4.49
CA ARG A 191 -7.66 -1.59 4.24
C ARG A 191 -7.79 -0.62 3.05
N PRO A 192 -7.64 0.71 3.19
CA PRO A 192 -7.81 1.65 2.08
C PRO A 192 -6.86 1.35 0.92
N GLN A 193 -5.71 0.72 1.20
CA GLN A 193 -4.73 0.30 0.19
C GLN A 193 -5.28 -0.66 -0.87
N THR A 194 -6.43 -1.34 -0.63
CA THR A 194 -7.07 -2.20 -1.65
C THR A 194 -7.84 -1.41 -2.71
N GLN A 195 -7.97 -0.08 -2.56
CA GLN A 195 -8.68 0.80 -3.48
C GLN A 195 -7.73 1.73 -4.28
N PHE A 196 -6.42 1.69 -4.01
CA PHE A 196 -5.44 2.51 -4.73
C PHE A 196 -5.30 2.03 -6.18
N ARG A 197 -5.12 2.98 -7.12
CA ARG A 197 -4.96 2.68 -8.56
C ARG A 197 -3.64 1.93 -8.81
N GLU A 198 -2.58 2.36 -8.16
CA GLU A 198 -1.28 1.68 -8.11
C GLU A 198 -1.20 0.82 -6.83
N PRO A 199 -0.92 -0.50 -6.92
CA PRO A 199 -0.78 -1.36 -5.76
C PRO A 199 0.46 -0.99 -4.94
N VAL A 200 0.41 -1.24 -3.63
CA VAL A 200 1.54 -0.97 -2.73
C VAL A 200 2.63 -2.03 -2.91
N ASP A 201 3.76 -1.64 -3.50
CA ASP A 201 4.98 -2.42 -3.46
C ASP A 201 5.72 -2.21 -2.12
N ASN A 202 6.21 -3.32 -1.55
CA ASN A 202 7.04 -3.33 -0.33
C ASN A 202 8.35 -4.13 -0.56
N SER A 203 8.70 -4.39 -1.82
CA SER A 203 9.96 -4.97 -2.25
C SER A 203 11.14 -4.15 -1.74
N ALA A 204 12.08 -4.79 -1.04
CA ALA A 204 13.32 -4.15 -0.60
C ALA A 204 14.33 -3.96 -1.75
N GLN A 205 14.05 -4.56 -2.91
CA GLN A 205 14.92 -4.53 -4.09
C GLN A 205 14.67 -3.31 -4.99
N ASN A 206 13.55 -2.60 -4.81
CA ASN A 206 13.16 -1.48 -5.64
C ASN A 206 13.44 -0.15 -4.91
N PRO A 207 14.35 0.72 -5.39
CA PRO A 207 14.59 2.02 -4.78
C PRO A 207 13.37 2.93 -4.96
N PHE A 208 13.20 3.92 -4.07
CA PHE A 208 12.12 4.89 -4.17
C PHE A 208 12.24 5.73 -5.45
N VAL A 209 11.27 5.62 -6.35
CA VAL A 209 11.15 6.45 -7.54
C VAL A 209 10.22 7.64 -7.27
N PRO A 210 10.66 8.90 -7.45
CA PRO A 210 9.79 10.05 -7.26
C PRO A 210 8.59 10.04 -8.24
N ARG A 211 7.36 9.99 -7.72
CA ARG A 211 6.09 9.99 -8.50
C ARG A 211 5.75 11.35 -9.17
N LEU A 212 6.73 12.23 -9.37
CA LEU A 212 6.54 13.59 -9.86
C LEU A 212 6.44 13.61 -11.39
N LYS A 213 5.26 13.91 -11.94
CA LYS A 213 5.00 13.99 -13.39
C LYS A 213 5.30 15.36 -13.99
N GLU A 214 5.01 16.42 -13.23
CA GLU A 214 5.17 17.82 -13.64
C GLU A 214 5.91 18.59 -12.53
N LYS A 215 6.75 19.56 -12.93
CA LYS A 215 7.57 20.34 -12.00
C LYS A 215 7.22 21.84 -12.09
N PRO A 216 6.10 22.30 -11.49
CA PRO A 216 5.78 23.73 -11.42
C PRO A 216 6.85 24.50 -10.64
N ASN A 217 6.95 25.82 -10.87
CA ASN A 217 7.91 26.71 -10.20
C ASN A 217 9.40 26.29 -10.37
N SER A 218 9.72 25.54 -11.43
CA SER A 218 11.08 25.03 -11.67
C SER A 218 12.07 26.10 -12.13
N LEU A 219 13.28 26.07 -11.58
CA LEU A 219 14.47 26.74 -12.13
C LEU A 219 15.28 25.80 -13.03
N LYS A 220 15.20 24.48 -12.78
CA LYS A 220 15.80 23.42 -13.60
C LYS A 220 14.70 22.49 -14.11
N PRO A 221 14.65 22.14 -15.42
CA PRO A 221 13.70 21.17 -15.97
C PRO A 221 13.63 19.87 -15.16
N LEU A 222 12.47 19.21 -15.19
CA LEU A 222 12.28 17.93 -14.52
C LEU A 222 13.24 16.88 -15.08
N ALA A 223 14.14 16.40 -14.22
CA ALA A 223 15.02 15.28 -14.49
C ALA A 223 15.08 14.41 -13.23
N LEU A 224 14.63 13.16 -13.34
CA LEU A 224 14.80 12.16 -12.29
C LEU A 224 16.20 11.57 -12.46
N LEU A 225 17.13 12.01 -11.62
CA LEU A 225 18.54 11.62 -11.71
C LEU A 225 18.79 10.46 -10.73
N PRO A 226 19.05 9.24 -11.22
CA PRO A 226 19.42 8.12 -10.35
C PRO A 226 20.83 8.30 -9.79
N GLU A 227 21.01 7.86 -8.55
CA GLU A 227 22.30 7.67 -7.90
C GLU A 227 22.63 6.18 -7.94
N TYR A 228 23.91 5.86 -8.18
CA TYR A 228 24.36 4.48 -8.37
C TYR A 228 25.30 4.05 -7.24
N ASP A 229 25.21 2.79 -6.83
CA ASP A 229 26.19 2.17 -5.94
C ASP A 229 27.51 1.82 -6.66
N ASP A 230 28.53 1.39 -5.91
CA ASP A 230 29.82 0.97 -6.45
C ASP A 230 29.74 -0.22 -7.44
N ALA A 231 28.60 -0.94 -7.46
CA ALA A 231 28.32 -2.05 -8.36
C ALA A 231 27.49 -1.64 -9.60
N GLY A 232 27.11 -0.37 -9.72
CA GLY A 232 26.33 0.18 -10.84
C GLY A 232 24.82 -0.03 -10.76
N ASN A 233 24.27 -0.44 -9.60
CA ASN A 233 22.82 -0.53 -9.38
C ASN A 233 22.27 0.83 -8.94
N VAL A 234 21.02 1.15 -9.30
CA VAL A 234 20.35 2.36 -8.80
C VAL A 234 20.04 2.20 -7.31
N GLN A 235 20.66 3.04 -6.48
CA GLN A 235 20.50 3.05 -5.03
C GLN A 235 19.37 4.01 -4.60
N SER A 236 19.31 5.19 -5.22
CA SER A 236 18.39 6.27 -4.88
C SER A 236 18.18 7.20 -6.07
N TYR A 237 17.35 8.23 -5.90
CA TYR A 237 17.15 9.31 -6.87
C TYR A 237 17.33 10.66 -6.16
N LEU A 238 18.04 11.57 -6.81
CA LEU A 238 18.19 12.95 -6.31
C LEU A 238 16.82 13.63 -6.19
N HIS A 239 16.66 14.46 -5.15
CA HIS A 239 15.39 15.12 -4.86
C HIS A 239 15.02 16.10 -5.99
N PRO A 240 13.84 15.97 -6.66
CA PRO A 240 13.57 16.71 -7.89
C PRO A 240 13.61 18.25 -7.78
N TYR A 241 13.43 18.79 -6.58
CA TYR A 241 13.50 20.24 -6.26
C TYR A 241 14.75 20.65 -5.48
N GLU A 242 15.76 19.79 -5.36
CA GLU A 242 17.01 20.09 -4.63
C GLU A 242 17.66 21.41 -5.08
N PHE A 243 17.78 21.62 -6.40
CA PHE A 243 18.39 22.82 -6.97
C PHE A 243 17.60 24.10 -6.65
N GLU A 244 16.27 24.03 -6.66
CA GLU A 244 15.39 25.13 -6.26
C GLU A 244 15.50 25.43 -4.77
N LEU A 245 15.60 24.41 -3.92
CA LEU A 245 15.74 24.55 -2.47
C LEU A 245 17.11 25.12 -2.08
N LEU A 246 18.20 24.68 -2.73
CA LEU A 246 19.55 25.20 -2.51
C LEU A 246 19.71 26.68 -2.95
N LYS A 247 18.83 27.16 -3.84
CA LYS A 247 18.78 28.55 -4.30
C LYS A 247 17.63 29.35 -3.69
N PHE A 248 16.92 28.80 -2.71
CA PHE A 248 15.79 29.49 -2.10
C PHE A 248 16.28 30.58 -1.14
N GLU A 249 15.97 31.82 -1.49
CA GLU A 249 16.12 32.98 -0.60
C GLU A 249 14.74 33.42 -0.11
N PRO A 250 14.50 33.52 1.21
CA PRO A 250 13.22 33.95 1.75
C PRO A 250 12.95 35.43 1.43
N PRO A 251 11.75 35.82 0.97
CA PRO A 251 11.38 37.21 0.76
C PRO A 251 11.64 38.07 2.00
N THR A 252 12.19 39.27 1.83
CA THR A 252 12.62 40.15 2.94
C THR A 252 11.49 40.47 3.92
N GLU A 253 10.24 40.53 3.45
CA GLU A 253 9.03 40.71 4.26
C GLU A 253 8.82 39.62 5.32
N GLN A 254 9.21 38.37 5.02
CA GLN A 254 9.10 37.23 5.94
C GLN A 254 10.16 37.25 7.04
N LEU A 255 11.26 38.00 6.84
CA LEU A 255 12.34 38.18 7.83
C LEU A 255 12.06 39.35 8.79
N GLN A 256 11.04 40.17 8.52
CA GLN A 256 10.69 41.31 9.37
C GLN A 256 9.81 40.86 10.54
N LYS A 257 10.08 41.43 11.72
CA LYS A 257 9.28 41.17 12.93
C LYS A 257 7.89 41.80 12.79
N GLN A 258 6.88 40.97 12.56
CA GLN A 258 5.48 41.40 12.53
C GLN A 258 4.76 41.16 13.87
N LYS A 259 3.63 41.83 14.09
CA LYS A 259 2.75 41.56 15.24
C LYS A 259 1.99 40.25 14.99
N PRO A 260 1.96 39.30 15.92
CA PRO A 260 1.17 38.08 15.77
C PRO A 260 -0.31 38.39 15.57
N VAL A 261 -0.88 37.93 14.45
CA VAL A 261 -2.33 37.94 14.20
C VAL A 261 -2.89 36.62 14.71
N LEU A 262 -3.75 36.71 15.73
CA LEU A 262 -4.47 35.56 16.30
C LEU A 262 -5.39 34.91 15.23
N PRO A 263 -5.65 33.59 15.34
CA PRO A 263 -6.64 32.94 14.49
C PRO A 263 -8.05 33.50 14.75
N ALA A 264 -8.93 33.39 13.75
CA ALA A 264 -10.35 33.67 13.90
C ALA A 264 -11.03 32.64 14.83
N LEU A 265 -12.24 32.95 15.29
CA LEU A 265 -13.04 32.01 16.07
C LEU A 265 -13.48 30.83 15.18
N MET A 266 -13.51 29.61 15.73
CA MET A 266 -13.90 28.41 14.97
C MET A 266 -15.32 28.49 14.35
N ALA A 267 -16.21 29.32 14.89
CA ALA A 267 -17.54 29.55 14.34
C ALA A 267 -17.57 30.50 13.13
N GLU A 268 -16.48 31.23 12.91
CA GLU A 268 -16.31 32.21 11.81
C GLU A 268 -15.38 31.68 10.70
N THR A 269 -14.53 30.70 11.01
CA THR A 269 -13.65 30.04 10.03
C THR A 269 -14.44 29.02 9.20
N GLU A 270 -14.47 29.19 7.88
CA GLU A 270 -15.06 28.20 6.97
C GLU A 270 -14.19 26.91 6.94
N LEU A 271 -14.83 25.73 6.92
CA LEU A 271 -14.16 24.44 6.77
C LEU A 271 -14.61 23.74 5.48
N MET A 272 -13.64 23.39 4.63
CA MET A 272 -13.87 22.59 3.41
C MET A 272 -13.31 21.18 3.56
N VAL A 273 -14.18 20.16 3.46
CA VAL A 273 -13.76 18.76 3.33
C VAL A 273 -13.60 18.39 1.85
N VAL A 274 -12.36 18.08 1.47
CA VAL A 274 -11.90 17.82 0.11
C VAL A 274 -11.72 16.31 -0.07
N ASP A 275 -12.72 15.69 -0.69
CA ASP A 275 -12.89 14.24 -0.90
C ASP A 275 -13.01 13.86 -2.39
N THR A 276 -12.98 14.87 -3.27
CA THR A 276 -13.30 14.78 -4.71
C THR A 276 -12.35 15.65 -5.52
N VAL A 277 -12.08 15.27 -6.77
CA VAL A 277 -11.10 15.95 -7.64
C VAL A 277 -11.57 17.37 -7.99
N GLU A 278 -12.86 17.60 -8.03
CA GLU A 278 -13.51 18.89 -8.27
C GLU A 278 -13.24 19.85 -7.09
N LYS A 279 -13.49 19.40 -5.86
CA LYS A 279 -13.16 20.16 -4.65
C LYS A 279 -11.66 20.38 -4.51
N LEU A 280 -10.82 19.41 -4.91
CA LEU A 280 -9.36 19.55 -4.90
C LEU A 280 -8.88 20.67 -5.84
N LYS A 281 -9.49 20.78 -7.03
CA LYS A 281 -9.24 21.89 -7.96
C LYS A 281 -9.74 23.24 -7.42
N GLN A 282 -10.91 23.26 -6.76
CA GLN A 282 -11.41 24.47 -6.10
C GLN A 282 -10.46 24.93 -4.97
N ALA A 283 -10.13 24.02 -4.05
CA ALA A 283 -9.21 24.29 -2.95
C ALA A 283 -7.83 24.74 -3.45
N LEU A 284 -7.32 24.15 -4.54
CA LEU A 284 -6.10 24.62 -5.19
C LEU A 284 -6.19 26.09 -5.60
N GLU A 285 -7.28 26.53 -6.25
CA GLU A 285 -7.39 27.92 -6.70
C GLU A 285 -7.54 28.89 -5.53
N GLU A 286 -8.27 28.52 -4.48
CA GLU A 286 -8.36 29.32 -3.25
C GLU A 286 -6.98 29.42 -2.54
N LEU A 287 -6.23 28.31 -2.45
CA LEU A 287 -4.86 28.28 -1.92
C LEU A 287 -3.85 29.03 -2.80
N ARG A 288 -4.09 29.15 -4.11
CA ARG A 288 -3.26 29.98 -5.01
C ARG A 288 -3.38 31.47 -4.73
N GLN A 289 -4.47 31.93 -4.12
CA GLN A 289 -4.60 33.34 -3.70
C GLN A 289 -3.99 33.60 -2.32
N ALA A 290 -3.87 32.58 -1.46
CA ALA A 290 -3.29 32.73 -0.12
C ALA A 290 -1.76 33.00 -0.14
N PRO A 291 -1.24 34.01 0.60
CA PRO A 291 0.20 34.27 0.69
C PRO A 291 0.92 33.36 1.69
N GLN A 292 0.19 32.80 2.66
CA GLN A 292 0.70 31.91 3.68
C GLN A 292 -0.30 30.77 3.94
N ILE A 293 0.21 29.56 4.15
CA ILE A 293 -0.56 28.33 4.36
C ILE A 293 0.11 27.56 5.49
N ALA A 294 -0.65 27.22 6.54
CA ALA A 294 -0.23 26.23 7.52
C ALA A 294 -0.61 24.83 7.03
N ILE A 295 0.23 23.83 7.26
CA ILE A 295 0.05 22.45 6.77
C ILE A 295 0.39 21.47 7.89
N ASP A 296 -0.48 20.50 8.11
CA ASP A 296 -0.25 19.34 8.97
C ASP A 296 -0.68 18.04 8.29
N VAL A 297 -0.25 16.89 8.81
CA VAL A 297 -0.50 15.57 8.21
C VAL A 297 -0.80 14.50 9.26
N GLU A 298 -1.86 13.72 9.05
CA GLU A 298 -2.14 12.53 9.86
C GLU A 298 -1.55 11.27 9.22
N HIS A 299 -0.76 10.54 9.99
CA HIS A 299 -0.02 9.36 9.52
C HIS A 299 -0.44 8.09 10.27
N HIS A 300 -0.68 7.01 9.52
CA HIS A 300 -1.00 5.70 10.07
C HIS A 300 0.07 4.67 9.70
N SER A 301 0.67 4.02 10.70
CA SER A 301 1.67 2.96 10.52
C SER A 301 1.21 1.56 10.98
N TYR A 302 0.14 1.43 11.77
CA TYR A 302 -0.20 0.15 12.41
C TYR A 302 -0.65 -0.97 11.46
N ARG A 303 -1.32 -0.66 10.34
CA ARG A 303 -1.82 -1.64 9.35
C ARG A 303 -1.15 -1.54 7.98
N THR A 304 0.08 -1.04 7.93
CA THR A 304 0.85 -0.79 6.70
C THR A 304 2.34 -0.93 7.01
N PHE A 305 3.15 -1.31 6.02
CA PHE A 305 4.58 -1.57 6.26
C PHE A 305 5.40 -0.27 6.31
N MET A 306 5.26 0.58 5.28
CA MET A 306 5.98 1.86 5.17
C MET A 306 5.22 3.07 5.74
N GLY A 307 4.04 2.87 6.32
CA GLY A 307 3.13 3.98 6.65
C GLY A 307 2.19 4.38 5.50
N ILE A 308 1.18 5.18 5.81
CA ILE A 308 0.33 5.91 4.86
C ILE A 308 -0.10 7.24 5.49
N THR A 309 -0.09 8.32 4.72
CA THR A 309 -0.83 9.54 5.06
C THR A 309 -2.32 9.26 4.89
N CYS A 310 -3.12 9.55 5.92
CA CYS A 310 -4.57 9.39 5.89
C CYS A 310 -5.27 10.70 5.59
N LEU A 311 -4.77 11.81 6.14
CA LEU A 311 -5.38 13.12 6.08
C LEU A 311 -4.30 14.18 5.98
N VAL A 312 -4.59 15.26 5.25
CA VAL A 312 -3.77 16.47 5.23
C VAL A 312 -4.65 17.65 5.61
N GLN A 313 -4.22 18.40 6.62
CA GLN A 313 -4.82 19.65 7.03
C GLN A 313 -4.08 20.80 6.34
N MET A 314 -4.81 21.75 5.76
CA MET A 314 -4.24 23.04 5.37
C MET A 314 -5.11 24.17 5.90
N SER A 315 -4.49 25.24 6.39
CA SER A 315 -5.18 26.42 6.89
C SER A 315 -4.65 27.68 6.23
N THR A 316 -5.56 28.54 5.79
CA THR A 316 -5.26 29.91 5.37
C THR A 316 -5.57 30.89 6.51
N ARG A 317 -5.67 32.20 6.23
CA ARG A 317 -6.11 33.17 7.24
C ARG A 317 -7.63 33.23 7.44
N SER A 318 -8.41 32.68 6.51
CA SER A 318 -9.88 32.77 6.50
C SER A 318 -10.61 31.42 6.45
N LYS A 319 -9.89 30.34 6.10
CA LYS A 319 -10.51 29.04 5.76
C LYS A 319 -9.57 27.87 5.99
N ASP A 320 -10.15 26.80 6.52
CA ASP A 320 -9.51 25.51 6.77
C ASP A 320 -9.93 24.46 5.73
N TYR A 321 -9.02 23.55 5.41
CA TYR A 321 -9.18 22.50 4.42
C TYR A 321 -8.73 21.17 5.01
N ILE A 322 -9.58 20.15 4.88
CA ILE A 322 -9.29 18.77 5.26
C ILE A 322 -9.31 17.94 3.98
N PHE A 323 -8.15 17.42 3.58
CA PHE A 323 -7.99 16.58 2.38
C PHE A 323 -8.00 15.09 2.75
N ASP A 324 -8.91 14.32 2.15
CA ASP A 324 -8.87 12.86 2.19
C ASP A 324 -7.78 12.35 1.23
N THR A 325 -6.62 12.02 1.81
CA THR A 325 -5.47 11.53 1.01
C THR A 325 -5.50 10.04 0.71
N LEU A 326 -6.51 9.32 1.19
CA LEU A 326 -6.75 7.92 0.82
C LEU A 326 -7.50 7.86 -0.51
N ILE A 327 -8.53 8.71 -0.68
CA ILE A 327 -9.30 8.83 -1.93
C ILE A 327 -8.50 9.62 -2.98
N LEU A 328 -7.90 10.75 -2.60
CA LEU A 328 -7.21 11.65 -3.53
C LEU A 328 -5.72 11.32 -3.74
N ARG A 329 -5.26 10.14 -3.29
CA ARG A 329 -3.84 9.72 -3.26
C ARG A 329 -3.07 10.01 -4.55
N ASP A 330 -3.72 9.78 -5.69
CA ASP A 330 -3.09 9.88 -7.01
C ASP A 330 -3.32 11.23 -7.71
N ASP A 331 -4.13 12.12 -7.13
CA ASP A 331 -4.52 13.40 -7.70
C ASP A 331 -3.96 14.61 -6.90
N MET A 332 -3.57 14.42 -5.63
CA MET A 332 -2.97 15.45 -4.74
C MET A 332 -1.70 16.13 -5.29
N HIS A 333 -1.03 15.57 -6.31
CA HIS A 333 0.18 16.13 -6.90
C HIS A 333 -0.02 17.54 -7.50
N ILE A 334 -1.25 17.93 -7.84
CA ILE A 334 -1.54 19.26 -8.38
C ILE A 334 -1.25 20.38 -7.38
N LEU A 335 -1.26 20.08 -6.06
CA LEU A 335 -0.93 21.05 -5.02
C LEU A 335 0.53 21.52 -5.09
N ASN A 336 1.41 20.84 -5.83
CA ASN A 336 2.78 21.31 -6.09
C ASN A 336 2.81 22.73 -6.68
N LEU A 337 1.78 23.15 -7.45
CA LEU A 337 1.65 24.53 -7.95
C LEU A 337 1.75 25.59 -6.83
N VAL A 338 1.29 25.24 -5.63
CA VAL A 338 1.28 26.10 -4.43
C VAL A 338 2.40 25.72 -3.47
N LEU A 339 2.61 24.42 -3.23
CA LEU A 339 3.60 23.92 -2.27
C LEU A 339 5.05 24.23 -2.68
N THR A 340 5.33 24.34 -3.98
CA THR A 340 6.67 24.66 -4.50
C THR A 340 6.83 26.13 -4.91
N ASP A 341 5.79 26.96 -4.80
CA ASP A 341 5.89 28.40 -5.06
C ASP A 341 6.74 29.07 -3.98
N PRO A 342 7.92 29.64 -4.28
CA PRO A 342 8.80 30.26 -3.29
C PRO A 342 8.21 31.53 -2.68
N LYS A 343 7.22 32.17 -3.32
CA LYS A 343 6.58 33.40 -2.82
C LYS A 343 5.58 33.11 -1.70
N LYS A 344 5.10 31.87 -1.59
CA LYS A 344 4.15 31.44 -0.56
C LYS A 344 4.87 30.89 0.65
N LEU A 345 4.49 31.33 1.84
CA LEU A 345 5.02 30.76 3.09
C LEU A 345 4.26 29.48 3.43
N LYS A 346 4.97 28.35 3.55
CA LYS A 346 4.42 27.07 4.03
C LYS A 346 4.88 26.86 5.47
N ILE A 347 3.94 26.85 6.41
CA ILE A 347 4.20 26.73 7.86
C ILE A 347 3.87 25.30 8.28
N LEU A 348 4.80 24.60 8.91
CA LEU A 348 4.57 23.26 9.47
C LEU A 348 5.09 23.20 10.90
N HIS A 349 4.39 22.48 11.78
CA HIS A 349 4.84 22.19 13.14
C HIS A 349 5.43 20.76 13.20
N GLY A 350 6.40 20.52 14.08
CA GLY A 350 6.86 19.15 14.39
C GLY A 350 7.40 18.31 13.21
N ARG A 351 7.96 18.93 12.15
CA ARG A 351 8.33 18.23 10.90
C ARG A 351 9.58 17.33 11.00
N ARG A 352 9.52 16.32 11.86
CA ARG A 352 10.42 15.17 11.92
C ARG A 352 9.60 13.89 12.11
N LEU A 353 8.94 13.46 11.03
CA LEU A 353 8.43 12.10 10.93
C LEU A 353 9.64 11.16 11.12
N GLY A 354 9.52 10.19 12.03
CA GLY A 354 10.59 9.27 12.37
C GLY A 354 11.01 8.43 11.17
N HIS A 355 12.32 8.19 11.04
CA HIS A 355 12.89 7.18 10.15
C HIS A 355 12.52 5.77 10.62
#